data_AF-A0A0C1Z1K4-F1
#
_entry.id   AF-A0A0C1Z1K4-F1
#
_cell.length_a   1.000
_cell.length_b   1.000
_cell.length_c   1.000
_cell.angle_alpha   90.00
_cell.angle_beta   90.00
_cell.angle_gamma   90.00
#
_symmetry.space_group_name_H-M   'P 1'
#
loop_
_entity.id
_entity.type
_entity.pdbx_description
1 polymer ?
#
loop_
_entity_poly.entity_id
_entity_poly.type
_entity_poly.pdbx_seq_one_letter_code
_entity_poly.pdbx_strand_id
1 'polypeptide(L)'
;MNYGQCVHCGTDVYQSDERVSLSIGVSHYTCDQEYKLSCDLEMKEMMEQEKAQAKRENKLLARLKRTLKPKIYSFIESQLEEHRVNSIEVVGFDKVSGSKERARDWYGESVAVRYIYDDTSTDYWGDGYGGLIWIPIGKARYLQMHIWG
;
A
#
# COMPACT_ATOMS: atom_id res chain seq x y z
N MET A 1 -8.32 -17.47 44.26
CA MET A 1 -7.07 -16.75 43.93
C MET A 1 -7.29 -16.03 42.59
N ASN A 2 -6.82 -14.79 42.41
CA ASN A 2 -6.98 -14.01 41.16
C ASN A 2 -5.70 -14.19 40.31
N TYR A 3 -5.84 -14.43 39.01
CA TYR A 3 -4.73 -14.61 38.07
C TYR A 3 -4.29 -13.33 37.34
N GLY A 4 -5.06 -12.25 37.46
CA GLY A 4 -4.87 -10.96 36.81
C GLY A 4 -6.14 -10.50 36.08
N GLN A 5 -6.06 -9.34 35.44
CA GLN A 5 -7.14 -8.83 34.57
C GLN A 5 -7.00 -9.42 33.16
N CYS A 6 -8.13 -9.77 32.56
CA CYS A 6 -8.23 -10.25 31.19
C CYS A 6 -7.75 -9.18 30.22
N VAL A 7 -6.78 -9.51 29.36
CA VAL A 7 -6.19 -8.57 28.39
C VAL A 7 -7.18 -8.05 27.34
N HIS A 8 -8.29 -8.74 27.11
CA HIS A 8 -9.29 -8.36 26.10
C HIS A 8 -10.47 -7.56 26.66
N CYS A 9 -10.98 -7.93 27.85
CA CYS A 9 -12.17 -7.29 28.43
C CYS A 9 -11.89 -6.46 29.70
N GLY A 10 -10.67 -6.48 30.22
CA GLY A 10 -10.26 -5.74 31.43
C GLY A 10 -10.85 -6.26 32.74
N THR A 11 -11.62 -7.35 32.71
CA THR A 11 -12.27 -7.93 33.90
C THR A 11 -11.35 -8.95 34.58
N ASP A 12 -11.44 -9.08 35.91
CA ASP A 12 -10.64 -10.06 36.66
C ASP A 12 -10.86 -11.50 36.17
N VAL A 13 -9.76 -12.26 36.08
CA VAL A 13 -9.76 -13.69 35.79
C VAL A 13 -9.56 -14.45 37.10
N TYR A 14 -10.61 -15.10 37.56
CA TYR A 14 -10.58 -15.89 38.78
C TYR A 14 -10.14 -17.32 38.52
N GLN A 15 -9.80 -18.03 39.60
CA GLN A 15 -9.41 -19.43 39.51
C GLN A 15 -10.51 -20.39 39.06
N SER A 16 -11.76 -19.99 39.24
CA SER A 16 -12.94 -20.69 38.72
C SER A 16 -13.10 -20.58 37.21
N ASP A 17 -12.44 -19.61 36.58
CA ASP A 17 -12.70 -19.28 35.18
C ASP A 17 -11.81 -20.12 34.26
N GLU A 18 -12.38 -20.58 33.14
CA GLU A 18 -11.60 -21.10 32.03
C GLU A 18 -10.78 -19.97 31.41
N ARG A 19 -9.47 -20.19 31.28
CA ARG A 19 -8.52 -19.14 30.91
C ARG A 19 -7.43 -19.64 29.98
N VAL A 20 -6.80 -18.70 29.30
CA VAL A 20 -5.63 -18.91 28.45
C VAL A 20 -4.50 -18.01 28.95
N SER A 21 -3.31 -18.58 29.09
CA SER A 21 -2.09 -17.82 29.36
C SER A 21 -1.47 -17.38 28.04
N LEU A 22 -1.27 -16.08 27.86
CA LEU A 22 -0.68 -15.45 26.69
C LEU A 22 0.68 -14.84 27.04
N SER A 23 1.51 -14.54 26.05
CA SER A 23 2.81 -13.86 26.26
C SER A 23 2.67 -12.46 26.86
N ILE A 24 1.52 -11.82 26.65
CA ILE A 24 1.19 -10.47 27.10
C ILE A 24 0.35 -10.42 28.39
N GLY A 25 -0.08 -11.56 28.92
CA GLY A 25 -0.94 -11.62 30.11
C GLY A 25 -1.85 -12.84 30.15
N VAL A 26 -3.02 -12.70 30.79
CA VAL A 26 -4.04 -13.75 30.92
C VAL A 26 -5.33 -13.31 30.24
N SER A 27 -6.09 -14.25 29.68
CA SER A 27 -7.43 -13.98 29.13
C SER A 27 -8.44 -15.02 29.61
N HIS A 28 -9.70 -14.62 29.75
CA HIS A 28 -10.81 -15.58 29.73
C HIS A 28 -10.79 -16.37 28.41
N TYR A 29 -11.11 -17.65 28.47
CA TYR A 29 -11.08 -18.53 27.30
C TYR A 29 -12.03 -18.04 26.19
N THR A 30 -13.25 -17.63 26.56
CA THR A 30 -14.24 -17.09 25.62
C THR A 30 -13.76 -15.81 24.95
N CYS A 31 -13.17 -14.89 25.72
CA CYS A 31 -12.64 -13.63 25.17
C CYS A 31 -11.48 -13.88 24.19
N ASP A 32 -10.61 -14.86 24.46
CA ASP A 32 -9.52 -15.24 23.55
C ASP A 32 -10.07 -15.87 22.25
N GLN A 33 -11.14 -16.68 22.34
CA GLN A 33 -11.82 -17.23 21.17
C GLN A 33 -12.48 -16.14 20.30
N GLU A 34 -13.20 -15.21 20.93
CA GLU A 34 -13.84 -14.09 20.23
C GLU A 34 -12.80 -13.20 19.54
N TYR A 35 -11.69 -12.90 20.22
CA TYR A 35 -10.59 -12.13 19.66
C TYR A 35 -9.94 -12.82 18.46
N LYS A 36 -9.68 -14.14 18.54
CA LYS A 36 -9.15 -14.91 17.41
C LYS A 36 -10.11 -14.89 16.22
N LEU A 37 -11.41 -15.03 16.47
CA LEU A 37 -12.43 -14.95 15.43
C LEU A 37 -12.46 -13.56 14.77
N SER A 38 -12.36 -12.48 15.56
CA SER A 38 -12.33 -11.12 15.00
C SER A 38 -11.08 -10.89 14.17
N CYS A 39 -9.90 -11.33 14.62
CA CYS A 39 -8.67 -11.25 13.83
C CYS A 39 -8.79 -12.01 12.50
N ASP A 40 -9.38 -13.22 12.51
CA ASP A 40 -9.59 -14.00 11.29
C ASP A 40 -10.56 -13.31 10.32
N LEU A 41 -11.60 -12.64 10.83
CA LEU A 41 -12.55 -11.89 10.00
C LEU A 41 -11.91 -10.64 9.40
N GLU A 42 -11.17 -9.86 10.20
CA GLU A 42 -10.44 -8.69 9.74
C GLU A 42 -9.40 -9.07 8.69
N MET A 43 -8.66 -10.15 8.91
CA MET A 43 -7.68 -10.65 7.94
C MET A 43 -8.34 -11.08 6.62
N LYS A 44 -9.51 -11.74 6.67
CA LYS A 44 -10.26 -12.07 5.45
C LYS A 44 -10.73 -10.82 4.72
N GLU A 45 -11.26 -9.84 5.43
CA GLU A 45 -11.72 -8.59 4.83
C GLU A 45 -10.57 -7.82 4.16
N MET A 46 -9.42 -7.71 4.83
CA MET A 46 -8.22 -7.11 4.25
C MET A 46 -7.79 -7.84 2.96
N MET A 47 -7.75 -9.17 2.96
CA MET A 47 -7.41 -9.94 1.76
C MET A 47 -8.40 -9.73 0.61
N GLU A 48 -9.68 -9.58 0.89
CA GLU A 48 -10.69 -9.29 -0.14
C GLU A 48 -10.53 -7.89 -0.72
N GLN A 49 -10.24 -6.90 0.13
CA GLN A 49 -9.97 -5.53 -0.29
C GLN A 49 -8.71 -5.45 -1.17
N GLU A 50 -7.62 -6.12 -0.79
CA GLU A 50 -6.39 -6.21 -1.59
C GLU A 50 -6.64 -6.84 -2.96
N LYS A 51 -7.37 -7.96 -3.02
CA LYS A 51 -7.76 -8.60 -4.29
C LYS A 51 -8.59 -7.69 -5.17
N ALA A 52 -9.55 -6.96 -4.57
CA ALA A 52 -10.39 -6.02 -5.30
C ALA A 52 -9.57 -4.83 -5.82
N GLN A 53 -8.62 -4.32 -5.04
CA GLN A 53 -7.69 -3.28 -5.47
C GLN A 53 -6.81 -3.75 -6.61
N ALA A 54 -6.12 -4.89 -6.47
CA ALA A 54 -5.28 -5.46 -7.52
C ALA A 54 -6.06 -5.67 -8.84
N LYS A 55 -7.31 -6.14 -8.77
CA LYS A 55 -8.17 -6.29 -9.94
C LYS A 55 -8.48 -4.94 -10.61
N ARG A 56 -8.73 -3.88 -9.83
CA ARG A 56 -8.99 -2.53 -10.34
C ARG A 56 -7.74 -1.94 -11.01
N GLU A 57 -6.59 -2.04 -10.35
CA GLU A 57 -5.30 -1.55 -10.84
C GLU A 57 -4.89 -2.27 -12.12
N ASN A 58 -4.97 -3.61 -12.16
CA ASN A 58 -4.68 -4.40 -13.37
C ASN A 58 -5.59 -4.03 -14.55
N LYS A 59 -6.89 -3.79 -14.28
CA LYS A 59 -7.83 -3.32 -15.31
C LYS A 59 -7.45 -1.93 -15.82
N LEU A 60 -6.99 -1.04 -14.94
CA LEU A 60 -6.52 0.28 -15.33
C LEU A 60 -5.25 0.19 -16.19
N LEU A 61 -4.25 -0.56 -15.76
CA LEU A 61 -3.01 -0.78 -16.52
C LEU A 61 -3.29 -1.38 -17.91
N ALA A 62 -4.14 -2.40 -18.00
CA ALA A 62 -4.55 -2.99 -19.28
C ALA A 62 -5.30 -1.99 -20.19
N ARG A 63 -6.02 -1.00 -19.63
CA ARG A 63 -6.63 0.09 -20.39
C ARG A 63 -5.56 1.09 -20.85
N LEU A 64 -4.62 1.45 -19.99
CA LEU A 64 -3.54 2.38 -20.32
C LEU A 64 -2.63 1.81 -21.42
N LYS A 65 -2.29 0.51 -21.36
CA LYS A 65 -1.52 -0.20 -22.41
C LYS A 65 -2.12 -0.05 -23.80
N ARG A 66 -3.46 -0.07 -23.88
CA ARG A 66 -4.20 0.04 -25.15
C ARG A 66 -4.43 1.47 -25.63
N THR A 67 -4.39 2.45 -24.73
CA THR A 67 -4.84 3.83 -25.03
C THR A 67 -3.72 4.84 -25.08
N LEU A 68 -2.60 4.59 -24.39
CA LEU A 68 -1.46 5.48 -24.38
C LEU A 68 -0.54 5.23 -25.58
N LYS A 69 0.25 6.25 -25.94
CA LYS A 69 1.32 6.07 -26.91
C LYS A 69 2.31 5.02 -26.38
N PRO A 70 2.81 4.09 -27.22
CA PRO A 70 3.70 3.01 -26.77
C PRO A 70 4.91 3.52 -25.97
N LYS A 71 5.52 4.64 -26.39
CA LYS A 71 6.66 5.23 -25.66
C LYS A 71 6.33 5.78 -24.27
N ILE A 72 5.09 6.19 -24.02
CA ILE A 72 4.65 6.62 -22.68
C ILE A 72 4.37 5.38 -21.82
N TYR A 73 3.74 4.36 -22.41
CA TYR A 73 3.45 3.14 -21.67
C TYR A 73 4.71 2.34 -21.34
N SER A 74 5.71 2.31 -22.23
CA SER A 74 7.02 1.70 -21.96
C SER A 74 7.71 2.34 -20.74
N PHE A 75 7.56 3.64 -20.54
CA PHE A 75 8.04 4.29 -19.31
C PHE A 75 7.25 3.83 -18.08
N ILE A 76 5.94 3.57 -18.19
CA ILE A 76 5.18 3.01 -17.06
C ILE A 76 5.59 1.55 -16.80
N GLU A 77 5.84 0.76 -17.84
CA GLU A 77 6.30 -0.63 -17.71
C GLU A 77 7.64 -0.71 -16.98
N SER A 78 8.61 0.16 -17.27
CA SER A 78 9.88 0.16 -16.54
C SER A 78 9.70 0.43 -15.04
N GLN A 79 8.81 1.37 -14.67
CA GLN A 79 8.52 1.62 -13.25
C GLN A 79 7.91 0.42 -12.55
N LEU A 80 7.11 -0.38 -13.25
CA LEU A 80 6.52 -1.61 -12.72
C LEU A 80 7.55 -2.75 -12.60
N GLU A 81 8.62 -2.72 -13.39
CA GLU A 81 9.69 -3.72 -13.39
C GLU A 81 10.78 -3.40 -12.36
N GLU A 82 11.12 -2.13 -12.20
CA GLU A 82 12.21 -1.65 -11.33
C GLU A 82 11.79 -1.46 -9.87
N HIS A 83 10.50 -1.18 -9.63
CA HIS A 83 9.99 -0.84 -8.30
C HIS A 83 8.91 -1.80 -7.82
N ARG A 84 8.73 -1.85 -6.49
CA ARG A 84 7.45 -2.31 -5.94
C ARG A 84 6.45 -1.19 -6.12
N VAL A 85 5.29 -1.51 -6.69
CA VAL A 85 4.27 -0.52 -7.04
C VAL A 85 2.91 -0.91 -6.47
N ASN A 86 2.21 0.06 -5.88
CA ASN A 86 0.78 -0.05 -5.56
C ASN A 86 0.07 1.31 -5.72
N SER A 87 -1.20 1.35 -5.33
CA SER A 87 -2.01 2.56 -5.23
C SER A 87 -2.08 3.31 -6.58
N ILE A 88 -2.30 2.56 -7.65
CA ILE A 88 -2.26 3.08 -9.02
C ILE A 88 -3.59 3.75 -9.36
N GLU A 89 -3.55 5.05 -9.66
CA GLU A 89 -4.74 5.83 -10.00
C GLU A 89 -4.48 6.85 -11.11
N VAL A 90 -5.50 7.18 -11.90
CA VAL A 90 -5.44 8.33 -12.81
C VAL A 90 -6.08 9.54 -12.12
N VAL A 91 -5.27 10.56 -11.87
CA VAL A 91 -5.68 11.78 -11.14
C VAL A 91 -5.55 13.03 -12.02
N GLY A 92 -6.22 14.11 -11.60
CA GLY A 92 -6.07 15.44 -12.19
C GLY A 92 -4.84 16.17 -11.64
N PHE A 93 -4.47 17.28 -12.28
CA PHE A 93 -3.36 18.14 -11.83
C PHE A 93 -3.54 18.66 -10.40
N ASP A 94 -4.78 18.81 -9.94
CA ASP A 94 -5.14 19.24 -8.58
C ASP A 94 -4.71 18.27 -7.47
N LYS A 95 -4.41 17.02 -7.83
CA LYS A 95 -3.95 15.97 -6.93
C LYS A 95 -2.45 15.68 -7.04
N VAL A 96 -1.76 16.37 -7.93
CA VAL A 96 -0.32 16.20 -8.10
C VAL A 96 0.40 16.99 -7.02
N SER A 97 1.27 16.32 -6.27
CA SER A 97 2.22 16.93 -5.33
C SER A 97 3.65 16.56 -5.71
N GLY A 98 4.64 17.02 -4.94
CA GLY A 98 6.04 16.71 -5.17
C GLY A 98 6.79 17.69 -6.08
N SER A 99 8.07 17.38 -6.28
CA SER A 99 9.01 18.17 -7.08
C SER A 99 8.91 17.80 -8.55
N LYS A 100 8.94 18.82 -9.41
CA LYS A 100 8.85 18.62 -10.86
C LYS A 100 10.23 18.28 -11.43
N GLU A 101 10.43 17.00 -11.71
CA GLU A 101 11.70 16.48 -12.21
C GLU A 101 11.67 16.21 -13.72
N ARG A 102 12.83 16.26 -14.38
CA ARG A 102 12.92 15.84 -15.78
C ARG A 102 12.89 14.32 -15.84
N ALA A 103 12.00 13.76 -16.64
CA ALA A 103 11.85 12.30 -16.72
C ALA A 103 13.11 11.60 -17.23
N ARG A 104 13.94 12.27 -18.04
CA ARG A 104 15.24 11.73 -18.49
C ARG A 104 16.23 11.54 -17.34
N ASP A 105 16.17 12.40 -16.33
CA ASP A 105 17.12 12.38 -15.21
C ASP A 105 16.72 11.22 -14.26
N TRP A 106 15.42 10.91 -14.23
CA TRP A 106 14.84 9.76 -13.55
C TRP A 106 15.12 8.43 -14.28
N TYR A 107 14.96 8.41 -15.61
CA TYR A 107 15.08 7.19 -16.42
C TYR A 107 16.50 6.91 -16.92
N GLY A 108 17.42 7.85 -16.77
CA GLY A 108 18.78 7.76 -17.33
C GLY A 108 18.89 7.94 -18.85
N GLU A 109 17.76 7.92 -19.59
CA GLU A 109 17.74 8.14 -21.04
C GLU A 109 16.55 8.99 -21.54
N SER A 110 16.58 9.37 -22.81
CA SER A 110 15.55 10.24 -23.41
C SER A 110 14.23 9.52 -23.61
N VAL A 111 13.22 9.87 -22.81
CA VAL A 111 11.85 9.33 -22.90
C VAL A 111 10.85 10.29 -23.52
N ALA A 112 9.71 9.76 -23.97
CA ALA A 112 8.61 10.56 -24.52
C ALA A 112 7.91 11.45 -23.47
N VAL A 113 8.05 11.09 -22.20
CA VAL A 113 7.60 11.88 -21.05
C VAL A 113 8.66 12.95 -20.80
N ARG A 114 8.27 14.23 -20.70
CA ARG A 114 9.25 15.32 -20.51
C ARG A 114 9.61 15.54 -19.05
N TYR A 115 8.62 15.42 -18.17
CA TYR A 115 8.76 15.63 -16.74
C TYR A 115 7.85 14.66 -16.00
N ILE A 116 8.21 14.35 -14.77
CA ILE A 116 7.34 13.69 -13.80
C ILE A 116 7.23 14.61 -12.57
N TYR A 117 6.32 14.29 -11.66
CA TYR A 117 6.41 14.81 -10.30
C TYR A 117 6.80 13.68 -9.37
N ASP A 118 7.65 13.98 -8.42
CA ASP A 118 8.28 13.02 -7.52
C ASP A 118 8.21 13.56 -6.09
N ASP A 119 7.64 12.76 -5.20
CA ASP A 119 7.54 12.98 -3.76
C ASP A 119 8.08 11.75 -3.01
N THR A 120 9.14 11.14 -3.57
CA THR A 120 9.85 10.04 -2.93
C THR A 120 10.88 10.57 -1.94
N SER A 121 11.07 9.80 -0.88
CA SER A 121 12.09 10.05 0.13
C SER A 121 12.91 8.79 0.38
N THR A 122 14.19 8.99 0.65
CA THR A 122 15.08 7.93 1.12
C THR A 122 14.95 7.79 2.63
N ASP A 123 15.05 6.58 3.14
CA ASP A 123 15.08 6.34 4.58
C ASP A 123 16.35 6.90 5.22
N TYR A 124 16.37 6.96 6.56
CA TYR A 124 17.50 7.52 7.30
C TYR A 124 18.83 6.78 7.05
N TRP A 125 18.76 5.50 6.73
CA TRP A 125 19.93 4.65 6.49
C TRP A 125 20.44 4.71 5.06
N GLY A 126 19.66 5.24 4.12
CA GLY A 126 20.02 5.33 2.71
C GLY A 126 19.82 4.03 1.94
N ASP A 127 19.25 3.01 2.58
CA ASP A 127 19.15 1.65 2.07
C ASP A 127 17.80 1.37 1.41
N GLY A 128 16.82 2.26 1.62
CA GLY A 128 15.50 2.15 0.99
C GLY A 128 14.92 3.50 0.59
N TYR A 129 13.95 3.47 -0.30
CA TYR A 129 13.21 4.67 -0.70
C TYR A 129 11.74 4.33 -0.92
N GLY A 130 10.90 5.36 -0.83
CA GLY A 130 9.51 5.23 -1.20
C GLY A 130 8.78 6.56 -1.27
N GLY A 131 7.65 6.54 -1.96
CA GLY A 131 6.75 7.68 -2.06
C GLY A 131 5.98 7.70 -3.37
N LEU A 132 5.31 8.81 -3.61
CA LEU A 132 4.41 8.95 -4.76
C LEU A 132 5.14 9.57 -5.95
N ILE A 133 4.86 9.05 -7.13
CA ILE A 133 5.24 9.66 -8.40
C ILE A 133 3.99 9.91 -9.25
N TRP A 134 4.05 10.95 -10.09
CA TRP A 134 2.99 11.30 -11.03
C TRP A 134 3.53 11.43 -12.45
N ILE A 135 3.11 10.51 -13.31
CA ILE A 135 3.53 10.43 -14.71
C ILE A 135 2.46 11.11 -15.58
N PRO A 136 2.79 12.14 -16.37
CA PRO A 136 1.79 12.78 -17.23
C PRO A 136 1.38 11.84 -18.37
N ILE A 137 0.08 11.55 -18.44
CA ILE A 137 -0.53 10.71 -19.48
C ILE A 137 -1.43 11.50 -20.46
N GLY A 138 -1.35 12.83 -20.39
CA GLY A 138 -1.98 13.78 -21.32
C GLY A 138 -3.32 14.36 -20.85
N LYS A 139 -3.70 15.50 -21.45
CA LYS A 139 -4.92 16.27 -21.11
C LYS A 139 -5.01 16.65 -19.63
N ALA A 140 -3.91 17.11 -19.03
CA ALA A 140 -3.82 17.46 -17.60
C ALA A 140 -4.17 16.30 -16.64
N ARG A 141 -4.01 15.05 -17.10
CA ARG A 141 -4.16 13.84 -16.28
C ARG A 141 -2.81 13.20 -16.03
N TYR A 142 -2.69 12.62 -14.85
CA TYR A 142 -1.48 12.00 -14.36
C TYR A 142 -1.80 10.59 -13.90
N LEU A 143 -0.89 9.65 -14.15
CA LEU A 143 -0.88 8.36 -13.49
C LEU A 143 -0.11 8.54 -12.19
N GLN A 144 -0.80 8.44 -11.07
CA GLN A 144 -0.21 8.36 -9.75
C GLN A 144 0.17 6.92 -9.45
N MET A 145 1.38 6.71 -8.92
CA MET A 145 1.88 5.42 -8.48
C MET A 145 2.61 5.63 -7.16
N HIS A 146 2.35 4.77 -6.17
CA HIS A 146 3.21 4.65 -5.00
C HIS A 146 4.26 3.62 -5.31
N ILE A 147 5.53 4.03 -5.20
CA ILE A 147 6.68 3.19 -5.49
C ILE A 147 7.55 3.06 -4.24
N TRP A 148 8.24 1.93 -4.10
CA TRP A 148 9.30 1.74 -3.10
C TRP A 148 10.27 0.65 -3.55
N GLY A 149 11.47 0.68 -2.99
CA GLY A 149 12.56 -0.26 -3.28
C GLY A 149 13.63 -0.24 -2.21
#